data_AF-A0A957RKK5-F1
#
_entry.id   AF-A0A957RKK5-F1
#
_cell.length_a   1.000
_cell.length_b   1.000
_cell.length_c   1.000
_cell.angle_alpha   90.00
_cell.angle_beta   90.00
_cell.angle_gamma   90.00
#
_symmetry.space_group_name_H-M   'P 1'
#
loop_
_entity.id
_entity.type
_entity.pdbx_description
1 polymer ?
#
loop_
_entity_poly.entity_id
_entity_poly.type
_entity_poly.pdbx_seq_one_letter_code
_entity_poly.pdbx_strand_id
1 'polypeptide(L)' 'ILFGSLLSGAVLTETIFNWPGIGRYATTSVTTLDYPAVMGVALVAAVIYPLVNTLVDIGYSVIDPRVRAN' A
#
# COMPACT_ATOMS: atom_id res chain seq x y z
N ILE A 1 -3.93 -0.76 -13.04
CA ILE A 1 -3.29 0.45 -13.63
C ILE A 1 -3.35 1.63 -12.65
N LEU A 2 -4.51 1.99 -12.07
CA LEU A 2 -4.66 3.09 -11.09
C LEU A 2 -3.67 3.04 -9.90
N PHE A 3 -3.46 1.86 -9.32
CA PHE A 3 -2.56 1.67 -8.18
C PHE A 3 -1.08 1.93 -8.53
N GLY A 4 -0.64 1.60 -9.74
CA GLY A 4 0.73 1.84 -10.20
C GLY A 4 1.01 3.32 -10.39
N SER A 5 0.01 4.09 -10.83
CA SER A 5 0.11 5.55 -10.96
C SER A 5 0.23 6.23 -9.59
N LEU A 6 -0.54 5.78 -8.59
CA LEU A 6 -0.47 6.29 -7.22
C LEU A 6 0.87 5.94 -6.55
N LEU A 7 1.34 4.72 -6.75
CA LEU A 7 2.65 4.28 -6.27
C LEU A 7 3.79 5.08 -6.90
N SER A 8 3.75 5.29 -8.22
CA SER A 8 4.73 6.12 -8.92
C SER A 8 4.72 7.58 -8.42
N GLY A 9 3.56 8.13 -8.09
CA GLY A 9 3.44 9.45 -7.48
C GLY A 9 4.06 9.51 -6.08
N ALA A 10 3.84 8.48 -5.25
CA ALA A 10 4.44 8.37 -3.92
C ALA A 10 5.96 8.23 -3.95
N VAL A 11 6.51 7.45 -4.89
CA VAL A 11 7.97 7.31 -5.07
C VAL A 11 8.61 8.65 -5.47
N LEU A 12 7.94 9.42 -6.34
CA LEU A 12 8.44 10.72 -6.79
C LEU A 12 8.50 11.72 -5.64
N THR A 13 7.47 11.79 -4.80
CA THR A 13 7.47 12.68 -3.62
C THR A 13 8.50 12.24 -2.58
N GLU A 14 8.66 10.94 -2.33
CA GLU A 14 9.70 10.40 -1.44
C GLU A 14 11.12 10.73 -1.93
N THR A 15 11.34 10.73 -3.24
CA THR A 15 12.65 11.02 -3.85
C THR A 15 12.98 12.52 -3.81
N ILE A 16 12.00 13.39 -4.13
CA ILE A 16 12.21 14.85 -4.15
C ILE A 16 12.46 15.41 -2.74
N PHE A 17 11.73 14.93 -1.74
CA PHE A 17 11.88 15.39 -0.35
C PHE A 17 12.89 14.56 0.46
N ASN A 18 13.55 13.58 -0.17
CA ASN A 18 14.47 12.63 0.46
C ASN A 18 13.88 11.93 1.71
N TRP A 19 12.56 11.69 1.70
CA TRP A 19 11.85 11.03 2.79
C TRP A 19 12.07 9.52 2.70
N PRO A 20 12.50 8.84 3.78
CA PRO A 20 12.69 7.40 3.77
C PRO A 20 11.32 6.70 3.79
N GLY A 21 10.84 6.31 2.62
CA GLY A 21 9.55 5.66 2.43
C GLY A 21 9.62 4.27 1.79
N ILE A 22 8.55 3.50 1.94
CA ILE A 22 8.45 2.11 1.47
C ILE A 22 8.38 2.06 -0.06
N GLY A 23 7.84 3.08 -0.73
CA GLY A 23 7.73 3.11 -2.18
C GLY A 23 9.11 3.15 -2.84
N ARG A 24 9.95 4.08 -2.42
CA ARG A 24 11.35 4.21 -2.86
C ARG A 24 12.15 2.96 -2.54
N TYR A 25 12.01 2.42 -1.32
CA TYR A 25 12.66 1.16 -0.93
C TYR A 25 12.27 0.00 -1.86
N ALA A 26 10.98 -0.18 -2.14
CA ALA A 26 10.49 -1.20 -3.06
C ALA A 26 11.08 -1.06 -4.47
N THR A 27 11.08 0.17 -5.01
CA THR A 27 11.63 0.41 -6.35
C THR A 27 13.13 0.16 -6.41
N THR A 28 13.89 0.59 -5.39
CA THR A 28 15.32 0.32 -5.32
C THR A 28 15.60 -1.17 -5.23
N SER A 29 14.90 -1.91 -4.37
CA SER A 29 15.07 -3.36 -4.23
C SER A 29 14.76 -4.15 -5.51
N VAL A 30 13.76 -3.71 -6.28
CA VAL A 30 13.47 -4.29 -7.61
C VAL A 30 14.62 -4.01 -8.58
N THR A 31 15.14 -2.78 -8.60
CA THR A 31 16.26 -2.42 -9.48
C THR A 31 17.59 -3.08 -9.11
N THR A 32 17.82 -3.36 -7.83
CA THR A 32 19.03 -4.04 -7.33
C THR A 32 18.90 -5.57 -7.29
N LEU A 33 17.78 -6.12 -7.75
CA LEU A 33 17.43 -7.55 -7.65
C LEU A 33 17.60 -8.12 -6.22
N ASP A 34 17.29 -7.30 -5.22
CA ASP A 34 17.31 -7.71 -3.82
C ASP A 34 16.00 -8.44 -3.49
N TYR A 35 15.97 -9.73 -3.79
CA TYR A 35 14.79 -10.58 -3.60
C TYR A 35 14.26 -10.59 -2.16
N PRO A 36 15.10 -10.73 -1.10
CA PRO A 36 14.64 -10.62 0.28
C PRO A 36 13.90 -9.31 0.57
N ALA A 37 14.43 -8.18 0.11
CA ALA A 37 13.82 -6.87 0.33
C ALA A 37 12.48 -6.72 -0.41
N VAL A 38 12.41 -7.17 -1.67
CA VAL A 38 11.17 -7.16 -2.46
C VAL A 38 10.10 -8.04 -1.80
N MET A 39 10.48 -9.23 -1.33
CA MET A 39 9.57 -10.12 -0.60
C MET A 39 9.11 -9.50 0.72
N GLY A 40 9.99 -8.82 1.46
CA GLY A 40 9.64 -8.09 2.67
C GLY A 40 8.57 -7.03 2.43
N VAL A 41 8.75 -6.19 1.40
CA VAL A 41 7.75 -5.19 1.01
C VAL A 41 6.43 -5.85 0.58
N ALA A 42 6.51 -6.93 -0.19
CA ALA A 42 5.32 -7.66 -0.65
C ALA A 42 4.52 -8.23 0.53
N LEU A 43 5.19 -8.78 1.54
CA LEU A 43 4.55 -9.28 2.76
C LEU A 43 3.88 -8.16 3.55
N VAL A 44 4.55 -7.01 3.71
CA VAL A 44 3.97 -5.84 4.37
C VAL A 44 2.71 -5.36 3.63
N ALA A 45 2.76 -5.26 2.31
CA ALA A 45 1.60 -4.90 1.49
C ALA A 45 0.47 -5.93 1.61
N ALA A 46 0.80 -7.23 1.63
CA ALA A 46 -0.15 -8.32 1.77
C ALA A 46 -0.88 -8.33 3.13
N VAL A 47 -0.28 -7.76 4.17
CA VAL A 47 -0.91 -7.60 5.49
C VAL A 47 -1.71 -6.32 5.58
N ILE A 48 -1.17 -5.20 5.09
CA ILE A 48 -1.83 -3.88 5.13
C ILE A 48 -3.09 -3.88 4.28
N TYR A 49 -3.06 -4.49 3.09
CA TYR A 49 -4.20 -4.48 2.18
C TYR A 49 -5.49 -5.05 2.80
N PRO A 50 -5.51 -6.30 3.33
CA PRO A 50 -6.70 -6.82 4.00
C PRO A 50 -7.03 -6.05 5.28
N LEU A 51 -6.04 -5.55 6.05
CA LEU A 51 -6.28 -4.72 7.23
C LEU A 51 -7.08 -3.45 6.88
N VAL A 52 -6.65 -2.71 5.86
CA VAL A 52 -7.35 -1.52 5.39
C VAL A 52 -8.72 -1.89 4.85
N ASN A 53 -8.83 -2.99 4.11
CA ASN A 53 -10.13 -3.44 3.62
C ASN A 53 -11.10 -3.77 4.76
N THR A 54 -10.63 -4.45 5.81
CA THR A 54 -11.43 -4.73 7.02
C THR A 54 -11.80 -3.44 7.76
N LEU A 55 -10.89 -2.47 7.87
CA LEU A 55 -11.21 -1.17 8.47
C LEU A 55 -12.27 -0.41 7.68
N VAL A 56 -12.20 -0.49 6.35
CA VAL A 56 -13.19 0.10 5.45
C VAL A 56 -14.54 -0.60 5.62
N ASP A 57 -14.57 -1.93 5.67
CA ASP A 57 -15.78 -2.73 5.91
C ASP A 57 -16.43 -2.38 7.27
N ILE A 58 -15.62 -2.27 8.33
CA ILE A 58 -16.08 -1.83 9.66
C ILE A 58 -16.58 -0.39 9.62
N GLY A 59 -15.85 0.51 8.95
CA GLY A 59 -16.23 1.91 8.79
C GLY A 59 -17.58 2.05 8.09
N TYR A 60 -17.80 1.30 7.01
CA TYR A 60 -19.09 1.24 6.34
C TYR A 60 -20.18 0.63 7.22
N SER A 61 -19.88 -0.42 7.98
CA SER A 61 -20.83 -1.00 8.94
C SER A 61 -21.27 -0.02 10.03
N VAL A 62 -20.41 0.92 10.44
CA VAL A 62 -20.70 1.91 11.49
C VAL A 62 -21.42 3.13 10.93
N ILE A 63 -21.03 3.58 9.74
CA ILE A 63 -21.57 4.79 9.10
C ILE A 63 -22.91 4.52 8.41
N ASP A 64 -23.10 3.34 7.81
CA ASP A 64 -24.32 3.04 7.05
C ASP A 64 -25.00 1.73 7.53
N PRO A 65 -26.04 1.83 8.38
CA PRO A 65 -26.76 0.66 8.90
C PRO A 65 -27.58 -0.07 7.82
N ARG A 66 -27.68 0.47 6.59
CA ARG A 66 -28.42 -0.13 5.47
C ARG A 66 -27.77 -1.39 4.89
N VAL A 67 -26.47 -1.58 5.11
CA VAL A 67 -25.73 -2.79 4.68
C VAL A 67 -26.19 -4.06 5.43
N ARG A 68 -26.91 -3.91 6.55
CA ARG A 68 -27.45 -5.03 7.36
C ARG A 68 -28.74 -5.67 6.79
N ALA A 69 -29.34 -5.12 5.73
CA ALA A 69 -30.62 -5.59 5.19
C ALA A 69 -30.44 -6.26 3.80
N ASN A 70 -29.81 -7.43 3.78
CA ASN A 70 -30.07 -8.52 2.83
C ASN A 70 -29.64 -9.84 3.47
#